data_AF-A0A939XVY1-F1
#
_entry.id   AF-A0A939XVY1-F1
#
_cell.length_a   1.000
_cell.length_b   1.000
_cell.length_c   1.000
_cell.angle_alpha   90.00
_cell.angle_beta   90.00
_cell.angle_gamma   90.00
#
_symmetry.space_group_name_H-M   'P 1'
#
loop_
_entity.id
_entity.type
_entity.pdbx_description
1 polymer ?
#
loop_
_entity_poly.entity_id
_entity_poly.type
_entity_poly.pdbx_seq_one_letter_code
_entity_poly.pdbx_strand_id
1 'polypeptide(L)'
;MNYNVLGEPEKKYNGFLSGLLISLLLPALVLFLILFFKDSAHSMEDRFMTILHDMYFVRYITLAIIPNLVLFFFFYKTERWKSCYGLVVATLFYLILSVYQML
;
A
#
# COMPACT_ATOMS: atom_id res chain seq x y z
N MET A 1 -16.41 -8.25 26.90
CA MET A 1 -16.57 -8.12 25.44
C MET A 1 -16.54 -6.62 25.18
N ASN A 2 -15.49 -6.13 24.52
CA ASN A 2 -15.28 -4.69 24.34
C ASN A 2 -16.16 -4.24 23.17
N TYR A 3 -17.08 -3.31 23.42
CA TYR A 3 -17.99 -2.78 22.42
C TYR A 3 -17.52 -1.40 21.99
N ASN A 4 -17.64 -1.13 20.71
CA ASN A 4 -17.30 0.17 20.13
C ASN A 4 -18.34 1.20 20.59
N VAL A 5 -18.06 2.50 20.38
CA VAL A 5 -19.04 3.61 20.58
C VAL A 5 -20.37 3.45 19.80
N LEU A 6 -20.44 2.50 18.87
CA LEU A 6 -21.63 2.14 18.08
C LEU A 6 -22.33 0.84 18.55
N GLY A 7 -21.87 0.20 19.63
CA GLY A 7 -22.48 -1.03 20.16
C GLY A 7 -22.12 -2.32 19.40
N GLU A 8 -21.20 -2.27 18.45
CA GLU A 8 -20.72 -3.45 17.71
C GLU A 8 -19.55 -4.15 18.44
N PRO A 9 -19.43 -5.49 18.31
CA PRO A 9 -18.29 -6.20 18.89
C PRO A 9 -16.97 -5.75 18.24
N GLU A 10 -15.93 -5.50 19.03
CA GLU A 10 -14.60 -5.19 18.52
C GLU A 10 -14.09 -6.33 17.61
N LYS A 11 -14.07 -6.08 16.30
CA LYS A 11 -13.54 -7.02 15.30
C LYS A 11 -12.01 -7.07 15.41
N LYS A 12 -11.45 -8.27 15.51
CA LYS A 12 -10.01 -8.53 15.50
C LYS A 12 -9.38 -7.86 14.26
N TYR A 13 -8.29 -7.13 14.44
CA TYR A 13 -7.56 -6.35 13.40
C TYR A 13 -8.24 -5.08 12.86
N ASN A 14 -9.28 -4.54 13.51
CA ASN A 14 -9.86 -3.23 13.17
C ASN A 14 -9.07 -2.05 13.78
N GLY A 15 -7.76 -2.04 13.58
CA GLY A 15 -6.87 -0.97 14.02
C GLY A 15 -6.57 -0.01 12.87
N PHE A 16 -6.39 1.27 13.20
CA PHE A 16 -5.83 2.23 12.24
C PHE A 16 -4.41 1.80 11.80
N LEU A 17 -3.57 1.44 12.78
CA LEU A 17 -2.20 0.96 12.53
C LEU A 17 -2.16 -0.31 11.68
N SER A 18 -3.08 -1.26 11.89
CA SER A 18 -3.11 -2.49 11.09
C SER A 18 -3.43 -2.20 9.63
N GLY A 19 -4.42 -1.33 9.38
CA GLY A 19 -4.75 -0.88 8.03
C GLY A 19 -3.59 -0.14 7.37
N LEU A 20 -2.96 0.78 8.10
CA LEU A 20 -1.83 1.57 7.59
C LEU A 20 -0.63 0.69 7.23
N LEU A 21 -0.19 -0.18 8.14
CA LEU A 21 0.98 -1.04 7.92
C LEU A 21 0.78 -1.99 6.75
N ILE A 22 -0.39 -2.63 6.64
CA ILE A 22 -0.69 -3.53 5.53
C ILE A 22 -0.68 -2.77 4.20
N SER A 23 -1.27 -1.58 4.16
CA SER A 23 -1.39 -0.78 2.93
C SER A 23 -0.09 -0.09 2.54
N LEU A 24 0.87 -0.01 3.47
CA LEU A 24 2.24 0.45 3.23
C LEU A 24 3.14 -0.72 2.80
N LEU A 25 2.98 -1.90 3.40
CA LEU A 25 3.76 -3.08 3.05
C LEU A 25 3.36 -3.67 1.70
N LEU A 26 2.09 -3.63 1.33
CA LEU A 26 1.60 -4.24 0.08
C LEU A 26 2.27 -3.62 -1.16
N PRO A 27 2.31 -2.28 -1.33
CA PRO A 27 3.00 -1.64 -2.45
C PRO A 27 4.50 -1.96 -2.49
N ALA A 28 5.15 -1.95 -1.32
CA ALA A 28 6.57 -2.28 -1.19
C ALA A 28 6.84 -3.74 -1.60
N LEU A 29 5.96 -4.67 -1.20
CA LEU A 29 6.05 -6.08 -1.55
C LEU A 29 5.82 -6.30 -3.05
N VAL A 30 4.87 -5.61 -3.66
CA VAL A 30 4.65 -5.65 -5.12
C VAL A 30 5.88 -5.13 -5.87
N LEU A 31 6.44 -4.00 -5.45
CA LEU A 31 7.69 -3.48 -6.01
C LEU A 31 8.84 -4.46 -5.86
N PHE A 32 8.98 -5.07 -4.69
CA PHE A 32 10.00 -6.08 -4.41
C PHE A 32 9.86 -7.31 -5.33
N LEU A 33 8.64 -7.84 -5.48
CA LEU A 33 8.37 -8.96 -6.39
C LEU A 33 8.73 -8.60 -7.82
N ILE A 34 8.34 -7.41 -8.29
CA ILE A 34 8.67 -6.95 -9.64
C ILE A 34 10.20 -6.89 -9.81
N LEU A 35 10.93 -6.28 -8.86
CA LEU A 35 12.39 -6.20 -8.92
C LEU A 35 13.06 -7.58 -8.94
N PHE A 36 12.50 -8.53 -8.19
CA PHE A 36 12.97 -9.90 -8.10
C PHE A 36 12.76 -10.67 -9.42
N PHE A 37 11.62 -10.48 -10.09
CA PHE A 37 11.28 -11.21 -11.32
C PHE A 37 11.69 -10.51 -12.62
N LYS A 38 11.95 -9.19 -12.63
CA LYS A 38 12.07 -8.41 -13.87
C LYS A 38 13.34 -8.67 -14.70
N ASP A 39 14.41 -9.20 -14.12
CA ASP A 39 15.55 -9.72 -14.90
C ASP A 39 16.52 -10.49 -13.97
N SER A 40 17.60 -11.09 -14.46
CA SER A 40 18.70 -11.60 -13.61
C SER A 40 20.06 -10.99 -13.94
N ALA A 41 20.13 -10.18 -15.00
CA ALA A 41 21.40 -9.71 -15.56
C ALA A 41 22.07 -8.54 -14.81
N HIS A 42 21.30 -7.73 -14.06
CA HIS A 42 21.81 -6.55 -13.34
C HIS A 42 21.70 -6.72 -11.82
N SER A 43 22.60 -6.07 -11.06
CA SER A 43 22.56 -6.06 -9.59
C SER A 43 21.26 -5.45 -9.07
N MET A 44 20.79 -5.88 -7.90
CA MET A 44 19.54 -5.36 -7.32
C MET A 44 19.58 -3.85 -7.06
N GLU A 45 20.74 -3.31 -6.67
CA GLU A 45 20.93 -1.87 -6.46
C GLU A 45 20.77 -1.09 -7.77
N ASP A 46 21.38 -1.53 -8.86
CA ASP A 46 21.30 -0.85 -10.15
C ASP A 46 19.85 -0.78 -10.66
N ARG A 47 19.07 -1.84 -10.42
CA ARG A 47 17.64 -1.87 -10.77
C ARG A 47 16.83 -0.92 -9.91
N PHE A 48 17.11 -0.86 -8.62
CA PHE A 48 16.41 0.03 -7.71
C PHE A 48 16.66 1.49 -8.09
N MET A 49 17.93 1.83 -8.37
CA MET A 49 18.29 3.15 -8.87
C MET A 49 17.65 3.44 -10.23
N THR A 50 17.65 2.51 -11.17
CA THR A 50 16.99 2.69 -12.48
C THR A 50 15.49 2.92 -12.32
N ILE A 51 14.82 2.21 -11.42
CA ILE A 51 13.38 2.41 -11.18
C ILE A 51 13.09 3.75 -10.51
N LEU A 52 13.94 4.20 -9.59
CA LEU A 52 13.80 5.49 -8.93
C LEU A 52 14.06 6.67 -9.88
N HIS A 53 15.05 6.54 -10.77
CA HIS A 53 15.49 7.65 -11.62
C HIS A 53 14.69 7.81 -12.91
N ASP A 54 13.87 6.83 -13.26
CA ASP A 54 13.19 6.76 -14.55
C ASP A 54 11.66 6.84 -14.40
N MET A 55 10.96 7.20 -15.48
CA MET A 55 9.49 7.36 -15.52
C MET A 55 8.71 6.08 -15.14
N TYR A 56 9.40 4.96 -14.96
CA TYR A 56 8.81 3.70 -14.52
C TYR A 56 8.30 3.74 -13.07
N PHE A 57 8.80 4.63 -12.20
CA PHE A 57 8.33 4.74 -10.81
C PHE A 57 6.80 4.95 -10.73
N VAL A 58 6.27 5.87 -11.54
CA VAL A 58 4.84 6.17 -11.60
C VAL A 58 4.02 4.96 -12.05
N ARG A 59 4.55 4.17 -13.02
CA ARG A 59 3.90 2.92 -13.46
C ARG A 59 3.80 1.90 -12.33
N TYR A 60 4.85 1.76 -11.51
CA TYR A 60 4.83 0.82 -10.39
C TYR A 60 3.94 1.28 -9.25
N ILE A 61 3.92 2.58 -8.93
CA ILE A 61 2.96 3.12 -7.94
C ILE A 61 1.53 2.88 -8.41
N THR A 62 1.23 3.13 -9.69
CA THR A 62 -0.09 2.87 -10.26
C THR A 62 -0.45 1.38 -10.17
N LEU A 63 0.50 0.49 -10.41
CA LEU A 63 0.31 -0.95 -10.24
C LEU A 63 0.03 -1.34 -8.77
N ALA A 64 0.68 -0.66 -7.83
CA ALA A 64 0.51 -0.88 -6.40
C ALA A 64 -0.80 -0.30 -5.83
N ILE A 65 -1.43 0.66 -6.51
CA ILE A 65 -2.76 1.18 -6.15
C ILE A 65 -3.84 0.11 -6.33
N ILE A 66 -3.74 -0.76 -7.33
CA ILE A 66 -4.72 -1.83 -7.60
C ILE A 66 -4.93 -2.73 -6.36
N PRO A 67 -3.89 -3.37 -5.79
CA PRO A 67 -4.09 -4.22 -4.63
C PRO A 67 -4.48 -3.41 -3.38
N ASN A 68 -4.09 -2.13 -3.24
CA ASN A 68 -4.62 -1.25 -2.18
C ASN A 68 -6.14 -1.02 -2.34
N LEU A 69 -6.66 -0.87 -3.56
CA LEU A 69 -8.10 -0.75 -3.81
C LEU A 69 -8.86 -2.05 -3.49
N VAL A 70 -8.27 -3.20 -3.82
CA VAL A 70 -8.83 -4.52 -3.44
C VAL A 70 -8.92 -4.62 -1.91
N LEU A 71 -7.87 -4.18 -1.22
CA LEU A 71 -7.80 -4.22 0.24
C LEU A 71 -8.76 -3.20 0.89
N PHE A 72 -8.96 -2.05 0.26
CA PHE A 72 -9.98 -1.08 0.62
C PHE A 72 -11.39 -1.69 0.52
N PHE A 73 -11.70 -2.35 -0.60
CA PHE A 73 -12.98 -3.02 -0.77
C PHE A 73 -13.19 -4.15 0.25
N PHE A 74 -12.13 -4.89 0.58
CA PHE A 74 -12.17 -5.91 1.63
C PHE A 74 -12.45 -5.32 3.02
N PHE A 75 -11.79 -4.21 3.40
CA PHE A 75 -12.05 -3.51 4.65
C PHE A 75 -13.43 -2.88 4.71
N TYR A 76 -13.91 -2.33 3.58
CA TYR A 76 -15.27 -1.80 3.45
C TYR A 76 -16.30 -2.91 3.68
N LYS A 77 -16.17 -4.05 2.99
CA LYS A 77 -17.09 -5.20 3.13
C LYS A 77 -17.06 -5.83 4.53
N THR A 78 -15.93 -5.74 5.23
CA THR A 78 -15.80 -6.27 6.61
C THR A 78 -16.16 -5.24 7.69
N GLU A 79 -16.62 -4.05 7.30
CA GLU A 79 -16.95 -2.91 8.17
C GLU A 79 -15.79 -2.51 9.09
N ARG A 80 -14.55 -2.65 8.60
CA ARG A 80 -13.33 -2.29 9.33
C ARG A 80 -12.93 -0.85 9.04
N TRP A 81 -13.79 0.08 9.44
CA TRP A 81 -13.65 1.51 9.15
C TRP A 81 -12.32 2.10 9.61
N LYS A 82 -11.82 1.74 10.81
CA LYS A 82 -10.54 2.23 11.34
C LYS A 82 -9.36 1.84 10.44
N SER A 83 -9.32 0.59 9.98
CA SER A 83 -8.30 0.12 9.05
C SER A 83 -8.44 0.75 7.67
N CYS A 84 -9.67 1.03 7.25
CA CYS A 84 -9.96 1.76 6.01
C CYS A 84 -9.34 3.16 6.03
N TYR A 85 -9.47 3.92 7.13
CA TYR A 85 -8.79 5.21 7.29
C TYR A 85 -7.26 5.09 7.20
N GLY A 86 -6.67 4.08 7.85
CA GLY A 86 -5.23 3.81 7.77
C GLY A 86 -4.75 3.54 6.34
N LEU A 87 -5.54 2.80 5.56
CA LEU A 87 -5.27 2.50 4.15
C LEU A 87 -5.30 3.76 3.29
N VAL A 88 -6.30 4.61 3.47
CA VAL A 88 -6.44 5.87 2.72
C VAL A 88 -5.24 6.79 2.99
N VAL A 89 -4.83 6.91 4.25
CA VAL A 89 -3.65 7.71 4.63
C VAL A 89 -2.38 7.16 3.99
N ALA A 90 -2.16 5.85 4.03
CA ALA A 90 -1.01 5.22 3.38
C ALA A 90 -1.01 5.44 1.85
N THR A 91 -2.19 5.36 1.23
CA THR A 91 -2.34 5.58 -0.22
C THR A 91 -2.07 7.04 -0.60
N LEU A 92 -2.55 7.99 0.19
CA LEU A 92 -2.25 9.42 0.05
C LEU A 92 -0.74 9.68 0.16
N PHE A 93 -0.06 9.03 1.10
CA PHE A 93 1.38 9.15 1.25
C PHE A 93 2.15 8.73 -0.02
N TYR A 94 1.78 7.58 -0.62
CA TYR A 94 2.36 7.17 -1.90
C TYR A 94 2.03 8.11 -3.05
N LEU A 95 0.82 8.67 -3.07
CA LEU A 95 0.42 9.64 -4.09
C LEU A 95 1.27 10.91 -3.99
N ILE A 96 1.49 11.43 -2.78
CA ILE A 96 2.36 12.59 -2.55
C ILE A 96 3.80 12.29 -2.99
N LEU A 97 4.35 11.13 -2.61
CA LEU A 97 5.67 10.71 -3.08
C LEU A 97 5.75 10.62 -4.60
N SER A 98 4.72 10.07 -5.25
CA SER A 98 4.67 9.97 -6.71
C SER A 98 4.65 11.32 -7.39
N VAL A 99 3.89 12.28 -6.86
CA VAL A 99 3.81 13.64 -7.39
C VAL A 99 5.13 14.36 -7.18
N TYR A 100 5.74 14.22 -6.00
CA TYR A 100 7.05 14.81 -5.71
C TYR A 100 8.15 14.29 -6.64
N GLN A 101 8.16 13.00 -6.96
CA GLN A 101 9.11 12.41 -7.91
C GLN A 101 8.93 12.95 -9.35
N MET A 102 7.72 13.39 -9.71
CA MET A 102 7.38 13.86 -11.05
C MET A 102 7.74 15.35 -11.27
N LEU A 103 7.96 16.09 -10.19
CA LEU A 103 8.14 17.55 -10.17
C LEU A 103 9.63 17.92 -10.16
#